data_AF-A0A191ZIN5-F1
#
_entry.id   AF-A0A191ZIN5-F1
#
_cell.length_a   1.000
_cell.length_b   1.000
_cell.length_c   1.000
_cell.angle_alpha   90.00
_cell.angle_beta   90.00
_cell.angle_gamma   90.00
#
_symmetry.space_group_name_H-M   'P 1'
#
loop_
_entity.id
_entity.type
_entity.pdbx_description
1 polymer ?
#
loop_
_entity_poly.entity_id
_entity_poly.type
_entity_poly.pdbx_seq_one_letter_code
_entity_poly.pdbx_strand_id
1 'polypeptide(L)'
;MYLPFWNQFVTSENYAVNITPESWQSKFDIVTSFFALEHIPEPLTTAREIFQLLNDKGIFYGIVPYSFSNPADFIVIDHVNHFTKLSLHRLLALSGFKEILIDSECHRGALVFVAKKSGVSSREPDGRTNQELATNLANYWNTAGHKIIKEEQRNNSERSAIYGSGFYGSYIFSQLKKPEKIMHFIDASPYQQGKTVFNKPIISPDELPDHVDLIYVGLNPSIAHNTMLKLGWNEGHRFKLIYMDSIRK
;
A
#
# COMPACT_ATOMS: atom_id res chain seq x y z
N MET A 1 -10.05 10.42 18.72
CA MET A 1 -8.80 9.72 19.07
C MET A 1 -7.57 10.63 18.96
N TYR A 2 -7.48 11.55 17.99
CA TYR A 2 -6.30 12.44 17.80
C TYR A 2 -6.29 13.76 18.58
N LEU A 3 -7.46 14.30 18.96
CA LEU A 3 -7.55 15.62 19.62
C LEU A 3 -6.68 15.75 20.88
N PRO A 4 -6.63 14.78 21.82
CA PRO A 4 -5.76 14.89 23.00
C PRO A 4 -4.26 14.93 22.67
N PHE A 5 -3.86 14.40 21.50
CA PHE A 5 -2.48 14.46 21.04
C PHE A 5 -2.18 15.82 20.41
N TRP A 6 -3.02 16.31 19.51
CA TRP A 6 -2.84 17.62 18.85
C TRP A 6 -2.83 18.77 19.85
N ASN A 7 -3.67 18.72 20.89
CA ASN A 7 -3.71 19.74 21.94
C ASN A 7 -2.38 19.91 22.71
N GLN A 8 -1.43 18.98 22.55
CA GLN A 8 -0.11 19.07 23.19
C GLN A 8 0.87 19.97 22.43
N PHE A 9 0.64 20.22 21.13
CA PHE A 9 1.60 20.95 20.28
C PHE A 9 0.97 21.88 19.24
N VAL A 10 -0.36 21.97 19.17
CA VAL A 10 -1.08 22.87 18.24
C VAL A 10 -2.25 23.53 18.97
N THR A 11 -2.48 24.82 18.72
CA THR A 11 -3.67 25.53 19.24
C THR A 11 -4.92 25.17 18.45
N SER A 12 -6.09 25.32 19.07
CA SER A 12 -7.41 24.96 18.49
C SER A 12 -7.73 25.66 17.17
N GLU A 13 -7.12 26.80 16.88
CA GLU A 13 -7.35 27.58 15.66
C GLU A 13 -6.60 27.02 14.44
N ASN A 14 -5.71 26.05 14.67
CA ASN A 14 -4.75 25.51 13.70
C ASN A 14 -4.97 24.02 13.41
N TYR A 15 -6.04 23.41 13.93
CA TYR A 15 -6.51 22.10 13.51
C TYR A 15 -8.03 22.08 13.36
N ALA A 16 -8.54 21.17 12.55
CA ALA A 16 -9.96 20.96 12.38
C ALA A 16 -10.24 19.46 12.20
N VAL A 17 -11.45 19.04 12.57
CA VAL A 17 -11.93 17.66 12.38
C VAL A 17 -13.27 17.73 11.67
N ASN A 18 -13.44 16.93 10.62
CA ASN A 18 -14.61 16.85 9.74
C ASN A 18 -14.88 18.10 8.88
N ILE A 19 -14.83 19.31 9.45
CA ILE A 19 -15.18 20.55 8.75
C ILE A 19 -14.07 21.58 8.95
N THR A 20 -13.57 22.15 7.86
CA THR A 20 -12.59 23.24 7.90
C THR A 20 -13.26 24.59 8.20
N PRO A 21 -12.68 25.47 9.03
CA PRO A 21 -13.20 26.81 9.28
C PRO A 21 -13.31 27.65 8.00
N GLU A 22 -14.35 28.49 7.90
CA GLU A 22 -14.51 29.42 6.77
C GLU A 22 -13.34 30.41 6.67
N SER A 23 -12.74 30.78 7.81
CA SER A 23 -11.55 31.64 7.86
C SER A 23 -10.30 31.04 7.21
N TRP A 24 -10.34 29.75 6.82
CA TRP A 24 -9.25 29.07 6.13
C TRP A 24 -9.37 29.11 4.61
N GLN A 25 -10.49 29.62 4.07
CA GLN A 25 -10.65 29.75 2.63
C GLN A 25 -9.62 30.71 2.04
N SER A 26 -8.98 30.30 0.95
CA SER A 26 -7.92 31.04 0.23
C SER A 26 -6.73 31.48 1.11
N LYS A 27 -6.43 30.73 2.17
CA LYS A 27 -5.43 31.10 3.18
C LYS A 27 -4.06 30.48 2.91
N PHE A 28 -4.00 29.25 2.43
CA PHE A 28 -2.77 28.47 2.45
C PHE A 28 -1.97 28.59 1.15
N ASP A 29 -0.66 28.74 1.27
CA ASP A 29 0.27 28.63 0.14
C ASP A 29 0.44 27.18 -0.31
N ILE A 30 0.40 26.24 0.63
CA ILE A 30 0.60 24.81 0.36
C ILE A 30 -0.36 24.00 1.22
N VAL A 31 -1.02 23.02 0.59
CA VAL A 31 -1.68 21.92 1.29
C VAL A 31 -0.94 20.64 0.92
N THR A 32 -0.71 19.77 1.91
CA THR A 32 -0.04 18.49 1.71
C THR A 32 -0.94 17.32 2.09
N SER A 33 -0.93 16.24 1.31
CA SER A 33 -1.66 15.01 1.62
C SER A 33 -0.77 13.78 1.44
N PHE A 34 -0.62 12.96 2.48
CA PHE A 34 0.25 11.78 2.46
C PHE A 34 -0.56 10.53 2.75
N PHE A 35 -0.74 9.66 1.76
CA PHE A 35 -1.44 8.38 1.89
C PHE A 35 -2.81 8.53 2.59
N ALA A 36 -3.59 9.50 2.11
CA ALA A 36 -4.90 9.81 2.68
C ALA A 36 -6.02 9.75 1.63
N LEU A 37 -5.79 10.21 0.40
CA LEU A 37 -6.85 10.29 -0.62
C LEU A 37 -7.43 8.92 -1.00
N GLU A 38 -6.65 7.85 -0.88
CA GLU A 38 -7.09 6.47 -1.10
C GLU A 38 -8.20 6.04 -0.13
N HIS A 39 -8.28 6.65 1.05
CA HIS A 39 -9.23 6.32 2.10
C HIS A 39 -10.51 7.18 2.06
N ILE A 40 -10.59 8.17 1.18
CA ILE A 40 -11.67 9.17 1.17
C ILE A 40 -12.76 8.75 0.18
N PRO A 41 -13.99 8.42 0.61
CA PRO A 41 -15.04 7.95 -0.30
C PRO A 41 -15.41 8.94 -1.42
N GLU A 42 -15.33 10.24 -1.14
CA GLU A 42 -15.70 11.32 -2.08
C GLU A 42 -14.46 12.17 -2.47
N PRO A 43 -13.48 11.60 -3.18
CA PRO A 43 -12.18 12.25 -3.38
C PRO A 43 -12.28 13.55 -4.20
N LEU A 44 -13.24 13.65 -5.12
CA LEU A 44 -13.46 14.86 -5.92
C LEU A 44 -13.95 16.03 -5.06
N THR A 45 -14.86 15.75 -4.12
CA THR A 45 -15.38 16.74 -3.18
C THR A 45 -14.26 17.25 -2.30
N THR A 46 -13.48 16.36 -1.69
CA THR A 46 -12.34 16.75 -0.85
C THR A 46 -11.28 17.52 -1.64
N ALA A 47 -10.95 17.10 -2.86
CA ALA A 47 -9.98 17.82 -3.69
C ALA A 47 -10.48 19.23 -4.09
N ARG A 48 -11.81 19.42 -4.26
CA ARG A 48 -12.40 20.76 -4.45
C ARG A 48 -12.33 21.60 -3.18
N GLU A 49 -12.55 21.01 -2.01
CA GLU A 49 -12.38 21.72 -0.74
C GLU A 49 -10.93 22.18 -0.56
N ILE A 50 -9.95 21.29 -0.80
CA ILE A 50 -8.52 21.62 -0.80
C ILE A 50 -8.22 22.78 -1.77
N PHE A 51 -8.81 22.76 -2.97
CA PHE A 51 -8.66 23.85 -3.94
C PHE A 51 -9.17 25.19 -3.38
N GLN A 52 -10.27 25.21 -2.62
CA GLN A 52 -10.80 26.43 -2.01
C GLN A 52 -9.93 26.95 -0.86
N LEU A 53 -9.30 26.05 -0.08
CA LEU A 53 -8.39 26.42 1.01
C LEU A 53 -7.11 27.13 0.54
N LEU A 54 -6.65 26.84 -0.68
CA LEU A 54 -5.43 27.41 -1.25
C LEU A 54 -5.61 28.85 -1.71
N ASN A 55 -4.60 29.72 -1.53
CA ASN A 55 -4.58 31.03 -2.18
C ASN A 55 -4.32 30.90 -3.70
N ASP A 56 -4.41 31.99 -4.46
CA ASP A 56 -4.31 31.98 -5.93
C ASP A 56 -3.00 31.39 -6.49
N LYS A 57 -1.91 31.45 -5.72
CA LYS A 57 -0.60 30.88 -6.07
C LYS A 57 -0.36 29.53 -5.38
N GLY A 58 -1.38 29.01 -4.72
CA GLY A 58 -1.27 27.87 -3.84
C GLY A 58 -1.02 26.55 -4.58
N ILE A 59 -0.37 25.64 -3.86
CA ILE A 59 0.06 24.34 -4.36
C ILE A 59 -0.59 23.24 -3.53
N PHE A 60 -1.14 22.24 -4.20
CA PHE A 60 -1.47 20.96 -3.60
C PHE A 60 -0.35 19.96 -3.92
N TYR A 61 0.36 19.52 -2.89
CA TYR A 61 1.36 18.46 -2.97
C TYR A 61 0.81 17.21 -2.32
N GLY A 62 1.03 16.05 -2.91
CA GLY A 62 0.65 14.83 -2.23
C GLY A 62 1.27 13.57 -2.78
N ILE A 63 1.03 12.49 -2.05
CA ILE A 63 1.44 11.15 -2.40
C ILE A 63 0.29 10.18 -2.16
N VAL A 64 0.02 9.33 -3.15
CA VAL A 64 -0.99 8.27 -3.10
C VAL A 64 -0.37 6.96 -3.60
N PRO A 65 -0.91 5.79 -3.22
CA PRO A 65 -0.49 4.52 -3.79
C PRO A 65 -0.65 4.50 -5.31
N TYR A 66 0.30 3.87 -6.01
CA TYR A 66 0.19 3.64 -7.45
C TYR A 66 -0.20 2.20 -7.72
N SER A 67 -1.48 1.96 -8.03
CA SER A 67 -2.05 0.61 -8.07
C SER A 67 -1.35 -0.34 -9.05
N PHE A 68 -0.77 0.18 -10.14
CA PHE A 68 -0.04 -0.66 -11.11
C PHE A 68 1.39 -1.02 -10.69
N SER A 69 2.01 -0.27 -9.77
CA SER A 69 3.35 -0.60 -9.23
C SER A 69 3.30 -1.19 -7.83
N ASN A 70 2.19 -0.99 -7.11
CA ASN A 70 1.89 -1.58 -5.82
C ASN A 70 0.57 -2.38 -5.88
N PRO A 71 0.60 -3.63 -6.39
CA PRO A 71 -0.61 -4.44 -6.54
C PRO A 71 -1.40 -4.68 -5.25
N ALA A 72 -0.75 -4.64 -4.07
CA ALA A 72 -1.45 -4.79 -2.78
C ALA A 72 -2.52 -3.74 -2.56
N ASP A 73 -2.28 -2.50 -3.02
CA ASP A 73 -3.21 -1.38 -2.92
C ASP A 73 -4.64 -1.77 -3.33
N PHE A 74 -4.76 -2.56 -4.40
CA PHE A 74 -6.04 -2.97 -5.00
C PHE A 74 -6.97 -3.79 -4.09
N ILE A 75 -6.43 -4.42 -3.05
CA ILE A 75 -7.19 -5.30 -2.16
C ILE A 75 -7.05 -4.90 -0.68
N VAL A 76 -6.50 -3.71 -0.40
CA VAL A 76 -6.55 -3.13 0.95
C VAL A 76 -7.96 -2.58 1.16
N ILE A 77 -8.67 -3.11 2.15
CA ILE A 77 -10.12 -2.90 2.28
C ILE A 77 -10.53 -1.45 2.57
N ASP A 78 -9.69 -0.69 3.25
CA ASP A 78 -9.91 0.71 3.57
C ASP A 78 -9.39 1.67 2.51
N HIS A 79 -8.74 1.16 1.45
CA HIS A 79 -8.39 1.92 0.26
C HIS A 79 -9.58 1.88 -0.72
N VAL A 80 -10.50 2.83 -0.55
CA VAL A 80 -11.71 2.93 -1.39
C VAL A 80 -11.44 3.57 -2.76
N ASN A 81 -10.26 4.17 -2.96
CA ASN A 81 -9.79 4.65 -4.26
C ASN A 81 -8.44 4.05 -4.64
N HIS A 82 -8.31 3.68 -5.92
CA HIS A 82 -7.10 3.13 -6.52
C HIS A 82 -6.60 4.03 -7.64
N PHE A 83 -5.45 4.66 -7.43
CA PHE A 83 -4.94 5.69 -8.32
C PHE A 83 -4.00 5.17 -9.41
N THR A 84 -4.22 5.67 -10.61
CA THR A 84 -3.32 5.61 -11.75
C THR A 84 -2.91 7.03 -12.11
N LYS A 85 -1.85 7.22 -12.91
CA LYS A 85 -1.48 8.56 -13.41
C LYS A 85 -2.67 9.27 -14.08
N LEU A 86 -3.44 8.52 -14.87
CA LEU A 86 -4.62 9.04 -15.59
C LEU A 86 -5.74 9.43 -14.62
N SER A 87 -6.13 8.55 -13.71
CA SER A 87 -7.25 8.83 -12.79
C SER A 87 -6.92 9.93 -11.79
N LEU A 88 -5.68 9.97 -11.28
CA LEU A 88 -5.21 11.04 -10.40
C LEU A 88 -5.16 12.39 -11.13
N HIS A 89 -4.66 12.42 -12.37
CA HIS A 89 -4.67 13.64 -13.19
C HIS A 89 -6.10 14.15 -13.42
N ARG A 90 -7.02 13.25 -13.80
CA ARG A 90 -8.44 13.59 -14.00
C ARG A 90 -9.08 14.13 -12.73
N LEU A 91 -8.86 13.49 -11.58
CA LEU A 91 -9.35 13.96 -10.29
C LEU A 91 -8.90 15.41 -10.04
N LEU A 92 -7.60 15.67 -10.12
CA LEU A 92 -7.03 16.99 -9.87
C LEU A 92 -7.55 18.04 -10.88
N ALA A 93 -7.62 17.69 -12.16
CA ALA A 93 -8.11 18.59 -13.21
C ALA A 93 -9.61 18.93 -13.02
N LEU A 94 -10.44 17.95 -12.66
CA LEU A 94 -11.88 18.13 -12.39
C LEU A 94 -12.15 18.91 -11.09
N SER A 95 -11.19 18.92 -10.16
CA SER A 95 -11.21 19.78 -8.96
C SER A 95 -10.81 21.23 -9.25
N GLY A 96 -10.30 21.54 -10.45
CA GLY A 96 -9.93 22.88 -10.88
C GLY A 96 -8.43 23.13 -10.97
N PHE A 97 -7.59 22.20 -10.51
CA PHE A 97 -6.15 22.37 -10.52
C PHE A 97 -5.55 22.43 -11.93
N LYS A 98 -4.39 23.08 -12.02
CA LYS A 98 -3.60 23.36 -13.22
C LYS A 98 -2.15 22.93 -13.01
N GLU A 99 -1.37 22.93 -14.08
CA GLU A 99 0.05 22.54 -14.06
C GLU A 99 0.33 21.26 -13.25
N ILE A 100 -0.49 20.22 -13.48
CA ILE A 100 -0.42 18.96 -12.74
C ILE A 100 0.82 18.17 -13.19
N LEU A 101 1.69 17.88 -12.24
CA LEU A 101 2.87 17.02 -12.39
C LEU A 101 2.69 15.77 -11.55
N ILE A 102 2.95 14.59 -12.12
CA ILE A 102 2.84 13.30 -11.45
C ILE A 102 4.10 12.48 -11.72
N ASP A 103 4.82 12.12 -10.67
CA ASP A 103 6.04 11.32 -10.70
C ASP A 103 5.77 9.95 -10.05
N SER A 104 6.10 8.86 -10.76
CA SER A 104 5.95 7.48 -10.28
C SER A 104 7.27 6.81 -9.88
N GLU A 105 8.39 7.51 -10.09
CA GLU A 105 9.74 6.96 -9.94
C GLU A 105 10.42 7.45 -8.67
N CYS A 106 10.09 8.67 -8.21
CA CYS A 106 10.68 9.27 -7.02
C CYS A 106 10.29 8.55 -5.72
N HIS A 107 9.17 7.84 -5.69
CA HIS A 107 8.76 7.01 -4.56
C HIS A 107 8.23 5.67 -5.03
N ARG A 108 8.86 4.59 -4.57
CA ARG A 108 8.47 3.24 -4.95
C ARG A 108 7.02 2.94 -4.56
N GLY A 109 6.24 2.43 -5.51
CA GLY A 109 4.87 1.97 -5.25
C GLY A 109 3.83 3.10 -5.16
N ALA A 110 4.21 4.36 -5.43
CA ALA A 110 3.38 5.52 -5.19
C ALA A 110 3.44 6.52 -6.36
N LEU A 111 2.43 7.39 -6.44
CA LEU A 111 2.41 8.58 -7.28
C LEU A 111 2.62 9.78 -6.39
N VAL A 112 3.70 10.53 -6.61
CA VAL A 112 3.92 11.84 -6.00
C VAL A 112 3.42 12.88 -7.00
N PHE A 113 2.64 13.85 -6.54
CA PHE A 113 2.08 14.88 -7.39
C PHE A 113 2.24 16.29 -6.83
N VAL A 114 2.28 17.23 -7.75
CA VAL A 114 2.19 18.68 -7.50
C VAL A 114 1.11 19.22 -8.44
N ALA A 115 0.17 19.99 -7.91
CA ALA A 115 -0.88 20.63 -8.68
C ALA A 115 -1.09 22.08 -8.20
N LYS A 116 -1.21 23.04 -9.11
CA LYS A 116 -1.34 24.46 -8.77
C LYS A 116 -2.78 24.93 -8.87
N LYS A 117 -3.18 25.88 -8.03
CA LYS A 117 -4.53 26.49 -8.10
C LYS A 117 -4.76 27.25 -9.40
N SER A 118 -3.74 27.96 -9.87
CA SER A 118 -3.75 28.72 -11.12
C SER A 118 -2.61 28.28 -12.04
N GLY A 119 -2.73 28.60 -13.34
CA GLY A 119 -1.75 28.24 -14.36
C GLY A 119 -2.40 27.67 -15.61
N VAL A 120 -1.60 27.08 -16.49
CA VAL A 120 -2.09 26.46 -17.72
C VAL A 120 -2.63 25.05 -17.47
N SER A 121 -3.64 24.66 -18.24
CA SER A 121 -4.13 23.28 -18.21
C SER A 121 -3.00 22.32 -18.61
N SER A 122 -2.72 21.35 -17.75
CA SER A 122 -1.77 20.27 -18.03
C SER A 122 -2.35 19.26 -19.01
N ARG A 123 -1.49 18.67 -19.84
CA ARG A 123 -1.86 17.56 -20.72
C ARG A 123 -2.21 16.31 -19.90
N GLU A 124 -3.29 15.65 -20.26
CA GLU A 124 -3.68 14.36 -19.68
C GLU A 124 -2.63 13.27 -20.03
N PRO A 125 -2.24 12.41 -19.07
CA PRO A 125 -1.38 11.26 -19.33
C PRO A 125 -1.97 10.29 -20.35
N ASP A 126 -1.10 9.59 -21.09
CA ASP A 126 -1.55 8.53 -22.00
C ASP A 126 -2.14 7.34 -21.22
N GLY A 127 -3.38 7.00 -21.53
CA GLY A 127 -4.14 5.92 -20.90
C GLY A 127 -4.20 4.62 -21.69
N ARG A 128 -3.55 4.50 -22.86
CA ARG A 128 -3.74 3.37 -23.79
C ARG A 128 -3.49 2.00 -23.16
N THR A 129 -2.57 1.89 -22.21
CA THR A 129 -2.24 0.62 -21.53
C THR A 129 -3.04 0.40 -20.24
N ASN A 130 -3.82 1.36 -19.77
CA ASN A 130 -4.47 1.28 -18.45
C ASN A 130 -5.45 0.11 -18.35
N GLN A 131 -6.21 -0.17 -19.41
CA GLN A 131 -7.17 -1.27 -19.41
C GLN A 131 -6.45 -2.63 -19.28
N GLU A 132 -5.36 -2.82 -20.01
CA GLU A 132 -4.55 -4.03 -19.93
C GLU A 132 -3.94 -4.20 -18.54
N LEU A 133 -3.32 -3.15 -17.99
CA LEU A 133 -2.73 -3.16 -16.65
C LEU A 133 -3.77 -3.46 -15.56
N ALA A 134 -4.96 -2.85 -15.64
CA ALA A 134 -6.05 -3.13 -14.71
C ALA A 134 -6.56 -4.57 -14.82
N THR A 135 -6.67 -5.09 -16.05
CA THR A 135 -7.06 -6.49 -16.29
C THR A 135 -6.03 -7.46 -15.73
N ASN A 136 -4.73 -7.18 -15.91
CA ASN A 136 -3.65 -7.98 -15.36
C ASN A 136 -3.64 -7.98 -13.83
N LEU A 137 -3.86 -6.82 -13.21
CA LEU A 137 -3.99 -6.67 -11.76
C LEU A 137 -5.18 -7.47 -11.20
N ALA A 138 -6.35 -7.38 -11.85
CA ALA A 138 -7.52 -8.16 -11.46
C ALA A 138 -7.28 -9.67 -11.61
N ASN A 139 -6.70 -10.10 -12.73
CA ASN A 139 -6.36 -11.51 -12.99
C ASN A 139 -5.36 -12.05 -11.96
N TYR A 140 -4.35 -11.25 -11.59
CA TYR A 140 -3.41 -11.62 -10.54
C TYR A 140 -4.14 -11.93 -9.22
N TRP A 141 -5.00 -11.02 -8.75
CA TRP A 141 -5.72 -11.24 -7.49
C TRP A 141 -6.78 -12.34 -7.55
N ASN A 142 -7.41 -12.54 -8.71
CA ASN A 142 -8.33 -13.66 -8.92
C ASN A 142 -7.64 -15.03 -8.81
N THR A 143 -6.34 -15.10 -9.11
CA THR A 143 -5.57 -16.36 -9.11
C THR A 143 -4.67 -16.53 -7.88
N ALA A 144 -4.26 -15.46 -7.21
CA ALA A 144 -3.34 -15.50 -6.07
C ALA A 144 -3.84 -16.39 -4.92
N GLY A 145 -5.10 -16.24 -4.51
CA GLY A 145 -5.70 -17.06 -3.44
C GLY A 145 -5.78 -18.55 -3.81
N HIS A 146 -6.19 -18.85 -5.05
CA HIS A 146 -6.21 -20.22 -5.57
C HIS A 146 -4.82 -20.87 -5.55
N LYS A 147 -3.77 -20.11 -5.85
CA LYS A 147 -2.39 -20.59 -5.78
C LYS A 147 -1.99 -20.96 -4.35
N ILE A 148 -2.28 -20.10 -3.38
CA ILE A 148 -1.97 -20.36 -1.96
C ILE A 148 -2.65 -21.65 -1.49
N ILE A 149 -3.95 -21.81 -1.80
CA ILE A 149 -4.72 -23.01 -1.45
C ILE A 149 -4.12 -24.26 -2.13
N LYS A 150 -3.73 -24.16 -3.41
CA LYS A 150 -3.12 -25.28 -4.13
C LYS A 150 -1.77 -25.70 -3.53
N GLU A 151 -0.94 -24.74 -3.12
CA GLU A 151 0.34 -25.02 -2.47
C GLU A 151 0.16 -25.59 -1.06
N GLU A 152 -0.86 -25.15 -0.30
CA GLU A 152 -1.24 -25.78 0.97
C GLU A 152 -1.66 -27.25 0.78
N GLN A 153 -2.45 -27.56 -0.25
CA GLN A 153 -2.88 -28.93 -0.54
C GLN A 153 -1.70 -29.85 -0.89
N ARG A 154 -0.75 -29.35 -1.68
CA ARG A 154 0.47 -30.08 -2.09
C ARG A 154 1.43 -30.35 -0.93
N ASN A 155 1.44 -29.48 0.06
CA ASN A 155 2.38 -29.52 1.18
C ASN A 155 1.64 -29.75 2.51
N ASN A 156 0.54 -30.50 2.48
CA ASN A 156 -0.38 -30.59 3.61
C ASN A 156 0.22 -31.22 4.88
N SER A 157 1.33 -31.94 4.78
CA SER A 157 2.04 -32.57 5.90
C SER A 157 3.13 -31.70 6.48
N GLU A 158 3.52 -30.63 5.79
CA GLU A 158 4.68 -29.80 6.12
C GLU A 158 4.36 -28.82 7.27
N ARG A 159 5.29 -28.65 8.20
CA ARG A 159 5.19 -27.59 9.22
C ARG A 159 5.59 -26.27 8.59
N SER A 160 4.67 -25.32 8.64
CA SER A 160 4.74 -24.13 7.79
C SER A 160 4.88 -22.85 8.60
N ALA A 161 5.58 -21.87 8.06
CA ALA A 161 5.65 -20.50 8.58
C ALA A 161 5.34 -19.48 7.46
N ILE A 162 5.13 -18.22 7.84
CA ILE A 162 4.93 -17.12 6.89
C ILE A 162 6.02 -16.07 7.12
N TYR A 163 6.78 -15.74 6.08
CA TYR A 163 7.75 -14.64 6.11
C TYR A 163 7.06 -13.32 5.73
N GLY A 164 7.16 -12.32 6.61
CA GLY A 164 6.49 -11.02 6.54
C GLY A 164 5.20 -11.01 7.36
N SER A 165 5.16 -10.22 8.44
CA SER A 165 3.97 -10.10 9.31
C SER A 165 3.01 -8.98 8.88
N GLY A 166 3.26 -8.37 7.73
CA GLY A 166 2.45 -7.29 7.17
C GLY A 166 1.30 -7.76 6.29
N PHE A 167 0.90 -6.91 5.34
CA PHE A 167 -0.25 -7.12 4.45
C PHE A 167 -0.22 -8.47 3.71
N TYR A 168 0.86 -8.75 2.98
CA TYR A 168 0.94 -9.97 2.15
C TYR A 168 0.95 -11.25 3.00
N GLY A 169 1.62 -11.24 4.16
CA GLY A 169 1.55 -12.37 5.10
C GLY A 169 0.14 -12.58 5.65
N SER A 170 -0.54 -11.49 6.00
CA SER A 170 -1.95 -11.54 6.43
C SER A 170 -2.88 -12.04 5.34
N TYR A 171 -2.67 -11.60 4.09
CA TYR A 171 -3.39 -12.12 2.94
C TYR A 171 -3.18 -13.62 2.79
N ILE A 172 -1.92 -14.10 2.79
CA ILE A 172 -1.63 -15.54 2.70
C ILE A 172 -2.37 -16.31 3.79
N PHE A 173 -2.22 -15.89 5.05
CA PHE A 173 -2.87 -16.54 6.18
C PHE A 173 -4.39 -16.63 6.02
N SER A 174 -5.03 -15.57 5.51
CA SER A 174 -6.48 -15.52 5.27
C SER A 174 -6.97 -16.49 4.20
N GLN A 175 -6.11 -16.91 3.28
CA GLN A 175 -6.48 -17.82 2.18
C GLN A 175 -6.36 -19.30 2.57
N LEU A 176 -5.54 -19.63 3.57
CA LEU A 176 -5.27 -21.01 4.00
C LEU A 176 -6.55 -21.69 4.53
N LYS A 177 -6.74 -22.97 4.21
CA LYS A 177 -7.83 -23.79 4.74
C LYS A 177 -7.51 -24.39 6.10
N LYS A 178 -6.22 -24.48 6.45
CA LYS A 178 -5.70 -25.00 7.72
C LYS A 178 -4.71 -24.00 8.37
N PRO A 179 -5.14 -22.76 8.65
CA PRO A 179 -4.26 -21.70 9.19
C PRO A 179 -3.64 -22.07 10.54
N GLU A 180 -4.22 -23.01 11.28
CA GLU A 180 -3.66 -23.54 12.53
C GLU A 180 -2.27 -24.17 12.35
N LYS A 181 -1.96 -24.68 11.15
CA LYS A 181 -0.66 -25.27 10.80
C LYS A 181 0.46 -24.26 10.62
N ILE A 182 0.12 -22.98 10.45
CA ILE A 182 1.12 -21.92 10.47
C ILE A 182 1.63 -21.81 11.90
N MET A 183 2.90 -22.10 12.09
CA MET A 183 3.52 -22.05 13.40
C MET A 183 3.77 -20.60 13.79
N HIS A 184 4.50 -19.87 12.94
CA HIS A 184 5.04 -18.55 13.25
C HIS A 184 4.90 -17.63 12.03
N PHE A 185 4.85 -16.33 12.31
CA PHE A 185 5.26 -15.32 11.35
C PHE A 185 6.73 -15.00 11.59
N ILE A 186 7.46 -14.71 10.52
CA ILE A 186 8.86 -14.28 10.60
C ILE A 186 8.92 -12.84 10.09
N ASP A 187 9.57 -11.93 10.81
CA ASP A 187 9.73 -10.55 10.35
C ASP A 187 11.11 -9.98 10.73
N ALA A 188 11.78 -9.35 9.76
CA ALA A 188 13.09 -8.74 9.97
C ALA A 188 13.04 -7.47 10.83
N SER A 189 11.85 -6.88 11.02
CA SER A 189 11.69 -5.67 11.83
C SER A 189 11.72 -6.01 13.34
N PRO A 190 12.69 -5.46 14.11
CA PRO A 190 12.72 -5.64 15.57
C PRO A 190 11.46 -5.09 16.26
N TYR A 191 10.76 -4.15 15.62
CA TYR A 191 9.51 -3.59 16.14
C TYR A 191 8.32 -4.55 16.01
N GLN A 192 8.41 -5.60 15.18
CA GLN A 192 7.38 -6.62 15.03
C GLN A 192 7.68 -7.87 15.87
N GLN A 193 8.95 -8.19 16.07
CA GLN A 193 9.40 -9.36 16.83
C GLN A 193 8.85 -9.36 18.27
N GLY A 194 8.48 -10.54 18.77
CA GLY A 194 7.87 -10.72 20.09
C GLY A 194 6.39 -10.37 20.16
N LYS A 195 5.81 -9.72 19.14
CA LYS A 195 4.36 -9.52 19.03
C LYS A 195 3.69 -10.77 18.44
N THR A 196 2.36 -10.72 18.36
CA THR A 196 1.54 -11.76 17.74
C THR A 196 0.66 -11.19 16.64
N VAL A 197 0.46 -11.96 15.58
CA VAL A 197 -0.56 -11.70 14.55
C VAL A 197 -1.36 -12.99 14.34
N PHE A 198 -2.69 -12.90 14.33
CA PHE A 198 -3.60 -14.06 14.32
C PHE A 198 -3.30 -15.11 15.41
N ASN A 199 -2.90 -14.66 16.60
CA ASN A 199 -2.46 -15.51 17.73
C ASN A 199 -1.23 -16.39 17.41
N LYS A 200 -0.47 -16.05 16.37
CA LYS A 200 0.82 -16.67 16.03
C LYS A 200 1.95 -15.73 16.42
N PRO A 201 3.03 -16.21 17.05
CA PRO A 201 4.17 -15.37 17.40
C PRO A 201 4.87 -14.86 16.14
N ILE A 202 5.41 -13.64 16.22
CA ILE A 202 6.31 -13.06 15.23
C ILE A 202 7.74 -13.21 15.76
N ILE A 203 8.56 -13.96 15.04
CA ILE A 203 9.96 -14.26 15.42
C ILE A 203 10.96 -13.58 14.48
N SER A 204 12.21 -13.46 14.92
CA SER A 204 13.31 -13.02 14.05
C SER A 204 13.64 -14.09 13.00
N PRO A 205 14.14 -13.70 11.80
CA PRO A 205 14.70 -14.64 10.85
C PRO A 205 15.75 -15.60 11.44
N ASP A 206 16.56 -15.12 12.39
CA ASP A 206 17.64 -15.92 13.01
C ASP A 206 17.11 -16.97 14.02
N GLU A 207 15.85 -16.83 14.45
CA GLU A 207 15.20 -17.74 15.41
C GLU A 207 14.37 -18.82 14.70
N LEU A 208 14.51 -18.94 13.38
CA LEU A 208 13.73 -19.88 12.59
C LEU A 208 14.02 -21.32 13.05
N PRO A 209 13.00 -22.08 13.51
CA PRO A 209 13.24 -23.42 14.01
C PRO A 209 13.62 -24.41 12.90
N ASP A 210 14.57 -25.32 13.18
CA ASP A 210 15.03 -26.38 12.27
C ASP A 210 13.93 -27.31 11.75
N HIS A 211 12.78 -27.30 12.42
CA HIS A 211 11.65 -28.16 12.13
C HIS A 211 10.60 -27.49 11.23
N VAL A 212 10.82 -26.26 10.77
CA VAL A 212 10.00 -25.66 9.72
C VAL A 212 10.40 -26.24 8.38
N ASP A 213 9.44 -26.83 7.67
CA ASP A 213 9.65 -27.53 6.40
C ASP A 213 9.24 -26.64 5.19
N LEU A 214 8.39 -25.63 5.42
CA LEU A 214 7.82 -24.76 4.40
C LEU A 214 7.69 -23.31 4.88
N ILE A 215 8.03 -22.35 4.02
CA ILE A 215 7.81 -20.92 4.28
C ILE A 215 7.04 -20.29 3.13
N TYR A 216 5.89 -19.72 3.44
CA TYR A 216 5.18 -18.84 2.53
C TYR A 216 5.79 -17.45 2.58
N VAL A 217 6.17 -16.89 1.44
CA VAL A 217 6.81 -15.58 1.33
C VAL A 217 5.74 -14.51 1.17
N GLY A 218 5.29 -13.95 2.29
CA GLY A 218 4.36 -12.84 2.42
C GLY A 218 5.00 -11.47 2.22
N LEU A 219 5.67 -11.29 1.08
CA LEU A 219 6.29 -10.03 0.68
C LEU A 219 5.70 -9.52 -0.64
N ASN A 220 5.97 -8.26 -0.97
CA ASN A 220 5.61 -7.71 -2.28
C ASN A 220 6.27 -8.56 -3.39
N PRO A 221 5.48 -9.17 -4.30
CA PRO A 221 5.99 -10.07 -5.34
C PRO A 221 7.09 -9.46 -6.20
N SER A 222 7.07 -8.13 -6.42
CA SER A 222 8.09 -7.42 -7.20
C SER A 222 9.51 -7.50 -6.61
N ILE A 223 9.63 -7.77 -5.30
CA ILE A 223 10.93 -7.85 -4.61
C ILE A 223 11.14 -9.12 -3.82
N ALA A 224 10.12 -9.95 -3.64
CA ALA A 224 10.15 -11.09 -2.74
C ALA A 224 11.40 -11.96 -2.96
N HIS A 225 11.67 -12.37 -4.20
CA HIS A 225 12.86 -13.17 -4.54
C HIS A 225 14.18 -12.48 -4.18
N ASN A 226 14.35 -11.21 -4.53
CA ASN A 226 15.58 -10.47 -4.22
C ASN A 226 15.76 -10.26 -2.72
N THR A 227 14.67 -10.04 -1.97
CA THR A 227 14.70 -9.94 -0.51
C THR A 227 15.10 -11.26 0.11
N MET A 228 14.50 -12.37 -0.32
CA MET A 228 14.82 -13.70 0.21
C MET A 228 16.26 -14.12 -0.12
N LEU A 229 16.77 -13.78 -1.31
CA LEU A 229 18.17 -14.03 -1.68
C LEU A 229 19.15 -13.30 -0.75
N LYS A 230 18.88 -12.04 -0.41
CA LYS A 230 19.75 -11.24 0.48
C LYS A 230 19.80 -11.75 1.92
N LEU A 231 18.77 -12.46 2.37
CA LEU A 231 18.74 -13.07 3.70
C LEU A 231 19.66 -14.30 3.80
N GLY A 232 20.16 -14.83 2.68
CA GLY A 232 21.07 -15.98 2.68
C GLY A 232 20.41 -17.32 3.03
N TRP A 233 19.09 -17.35 3.21
CA TRP A 233 18.33 -18.54 3.59
C TRP A 233 18.35 -19.71 2.59
N ASN A 234 18.84 -19.45 1.38
CA ASN A 234 19.03 -20.49 0.37
C ASN A 234 20.28 -21.34 0.62
N GLU A 235 21.17 -20.93 1.53
CA GLU A 235 22.42 -21.61 1.84
C GLU A 235 22.33 -22.29 3.22
N GLY A 236 21.99 -23.57 3.24
CA GLY A 236 22.09 -24.41 4.44
C GLY A 236 20.77 -24.72 5.16
N HIS A 237 19.64 -24.14 4.74
CA HIS A 237 18.32 -24.46 5.30
C HIS A 237 17.54 -25.46 4.45
N ARG A 238 16.77 -26.33 5.12
CA ARG A 238 16.05 -27.47 4.48
C ARG A 238 14.61 -27.14 4.05
N PHE A 239 14.12 -25.94 4.28
CA PHE A 239 12.73 -25.60 3.98
C PHE A 239 12.50 -25.20 2.52
N LYS A 240 11.26 -25.38 2.07
CA LYS A 240 10.80 -24.92 0.74
C LYS A 240 10.24 -23.50 0.84
N LEU A 241 10.51 -22.66 -0.16
CA LEU A 241 9.93 -21.32 -0.26
C LEU A 241 8.75 -21.30 -1.26
N ILE A 242 7.61 -20.76 -0.82
CA ILE A 242 6.41 -20.58 -1.64
C ILE A 242 6.15 -19.10 -1.84
N TYR A 243 6.29 -18.62 -3.08
CA TYR A 243 6.06 -17.23 -3.45
C TYR A 243 4.64 -17.02 -4.01
N MET A 244 4.14 -15.78 -3.93
CA MET A 244 2.85 -15.40 -4.50
C MET A 244 2.89 -15.21 -6.03
N ASP A 245 4.03 -14.87 -6.63
CA ASP A 245 4.14 -14.64 -8.08
C ASP A 245 4.14 -15.93 -8.91
N SER A 246 3.60 -15.87 -10.13
CA SER A 246 3.55 -17.01 -11.05
C SER A 246 4.90 -17.33 -11.70
N ILE A 247 5.95 -16.53 -11.45
CA ILE A 247 7.18 -16.57 -12.24
C ILE A 247 8.26 -17.31 -11.45
N ARG A 248 8.53 -18.56 -11.83
CA ARG A 248 9.92 -19.02 -11.85
C ARG A 248 10.60 -18.20 -12.93
N LYS A 249 11.51 -17.31 -12.55
CA LYS A 249 12.47 -16.76 -13.50
C LYS A 249 13.44 -17.85 -13.90
#